data_AF-A0A1C6HV19-F1
#
_entry.id   AF-A0A1C6HV19-F1
#
_cell.length_a   1.000
_cell.length_b   1.000
_cell.length_c   1.000
_cell.angle_alpha   90.00
_cell.angle_beta   90.00
_cell.angle_gamma   90.00
#
_symmetry.space_group_name_H-M   'P 1'
#
loop_
_entity.id
_entity.type
_entity.pdbx_description
1 polymer ?
#
loop_
_entity_poly.entity_id
_entity_poly.type
_entity_poly.pdbx_seq_one_letter_code
_entity_poly.pdbx_strand_id
1 'polypeptide(L)'
;MASVMSAIKNTVPISQFNRGLAGKIFEDVKQSGAKVVMKNNVAECVLISPEEYVRLMDEVNDARLLAVASERMAHFNPATLISEEEMNRRLGITEDNLTGFDEVDIE
;
A
#
# COMPACT_ATOMS: atom_id res chain seq x y z
N MET A 1 0.72 -5.17 21.60
CA MET A 1 0.04 -4.38 22.67
C MET A 1 0.56 -2.96 22.60
N ALA A 2 -0.33 -1.98 22.35
CA ALA A 2 0.06 -0.57 22.38
C ALA A 2 0.44 -0.18 23.81
N SER A 3 1.72 0.11 24.04
CA SER A 3 2.21 0.56 25.35
C SER A 3 1.84 2.03 25.56
N VAL A 4 1.49 2.41 26.79
CA VAL A 4 1.32 3.83 27.18
C VAL A 4 2.56 4.65 26.80
N MET A 5 3.75 4.04 26.86
CA MET A 5 4.98 4.68 26.39
C MET A 5 4.96 5.01 24.89
N SER A 6 4.34 4.19 24.04
CA SER A 6 4.21 4.47 22.60
C SER A 6 3.31 5.69 22.37
N ALA A 7 2.17 5.77 23.07
CA ALA A 7 1.29 6.94 22.97
C ALA A 7 2.00 8.23 23.41
N ILE A 8 2.82 8.17 24.46
CA ILE A 8 3.61 9.33 24.93
C ILE A 8 4.73 9.69 23.94
N LYS A 9 5.45 8.70 23.38
CA LYS A 9 6.58 8.94 22.47
C LYS A 9 6.15 9.32 21.04
N ASN A 10 4.94 8.94 20.64
CA ASN A 10 4.47 9.10 19.26
C ASN A 10 3.38 10.16 19.13
N THR A 11 3.20 11.04 20.13
CA THR A 11 2.28 12.18 20.03
C THR A 11 3.03 13.50 19.98
N VAL A 12 2.50 14.44 19.18
CA VAL A 12 3.09 15.77 19.01
C VAL A 12 1.98 16.82 19.17
N PRO A 13 2.07 17.74 20.15
CA PRO A 13 1.13 18.85 20.26
C PRO A 13 1.23 19.78 19.04
N ILE A 14 0.10 20.19 18.48
CA ILE A 14 0.05 21.11 17.33
C ILE A 14 0.77 22.44 17.58
N SER A 15 0.84 22.86 18.86
CA SER A 15 1.56 24.07 19.26
C SER A 15 3.06 24.04 18.97
N GLN A 16 3.68 22.86 18.82
CA GLN A 16 5.08 22.75 18.42
C GLN A 16 5.31 23.19 16.97
N PHE A 17 4.35 22.94 16.07
CA PHE A 17 4.39 23.46 14.71
C PHE A 17 4.38 24.98 14.69
N ASN A 18 3.49 25.58 15.47
CA ASN A 18 3.37 27.04 15.58
C ASN A 18 4.60 27.72 16.18
N ARG A 19 5.46 26.96 16.89
CA ARG A 19 6.73 27.44 17.45
C ARG A 19 7.93 27.23 16.51
N GLY A 20 7.70 26.82 15.26
CA GLY A 20 8.76 26.60 14.27
C GLY A 20 9.53 25.30 14.44
N LEU A 21 9.02 24.32 15.22
CA LEU A 21 9.70 23.04 15.44
C LEU A 21 9.42 21.99 14.35
N ALA A 22 8.82 22.40 13.21
CA ALA A 22 8.43 21.49 12.13
C ALA A 22 9.58 20.60 11.64
N GLY A 23 10.77 21.17 11.44
CA GLY A 23 11.95 20.41 10.98
C GLY A 23 12.32 19.26 11.92
N LYS A 24 12.34 19.52 13.23
CA LYS A 24 12.63 18.49 14.25
C LYS A 24 11.55 17.41 14.31
N ILE A 25 10.28 17.79 14.13
CA ILE A 25 9.17 16.84 14.10
C ILE A 25 9.31 15.91 12.89
N PHE A 26 9.62 16.45 11.71
CA PHE A 26 9.81 15.64 10.51
C PHE A 26 11.03 14.72 10.59
N GLU A 27 12.12 15.19 11.20
CA GLU A 27 13.29 14.34 11.48
C GLU A 27 12.92 13.17 12.41
N ASP A 28 12.16 13.44 13.48
CA ASP A 28 11.68 12.40 14.39
C ASP A 28 10.75 11.39 13.67
N VAL A 29 9.86 11.86 12.78
CA VAL A 29 9.03 10.97 11.94
C VAL A 29 9.88 10.03 11.09
N LYS A 30 10.97 10.52 10.50
CA LYS A 30 11.88 9.70 9.69
C LYS A 30 12.67 8.67 10.51
N GLN A 31 13.02 9.02 11.76
CA GLN A 31 13.86 8.15 12.61
C GLN A 31 13.05 7.16 13.44
N SER A 32 11.88 7.56 13.94
CA SER A 32 11.10 6.79 14.91
C SER A 32 9.69 6.42 14.42
N GLY A 33 9.35 6.79 13.19
CA GLY A 33 8.11 6.41 12.51
C GLY A 33 6.93 7.34 12.80
N ALA A 34 5.72 6.82 12.63
CA ALA A 34 4.50 7.61 12.63
C ALA A 34 4.29 8.43 13.91
N LYS A 35 3.81 9.67 13.77
CA LYS A 35 3.44 10.56 14.89
C LYS A 35 2.00 11.01 14.78
N VAL A 36 1.27 11.01 15.90
CA VAL A 36 -0.09 11.54 16.00
C VAL A 36 -0.04 12.99 16.46
N VAL A 37 -0.59 13.90 15.66
CA VAL A 37 -0.70 15.32 16.04
C VAL A 37 -1.92 15.53 16.92
N MET A 38 -1.72 16.17 18.06
CA MET A 38 -2.77 16.45 19.04
C MET A 38 -3.14 17.93 19.01
N LYS A 39 -4.44 18.22 18.91
CA LYS A 39 -5.02 19.57 19.01
C LYS A 39 -6.17 19.54 19.99
N ASN A 40 -6.12 20.38 21.02
CA ASN A 40 -7.11 20.40 22.10
C ASN A 40 -7.36 19.00 22.72
N ASN A 41 -6.28 18.22 22.89
CA ASN A 41 -6.31 16.83 23.40
C ASN A 41 -7.06 15.82 22.51
N VAL A 42 -7.35 16.18 21.26
CA VAL A 42 -7.93 15.29 20.25
C VAL A 42 -6.88 15.03 19.16
N ALA A 43 -6.85 13.80 18.63
CA ALA A 43 -6.01 13.46 17.49
C ALA A 43 -6.53 14.17 16.23
N GLU A 44 -5.71 15.03 15.63
CA GLU A 44 -6.05 15.82 14.44
C GLU A 44 -5.59 15.10 13.16
N CYS A 45 -4.36 14.56 13.16
CA CYS A 45 -3.81 13.84 12.02
C CYS A 45 -2.67 12.89 12.44
N VAL A 46 -2.26 12.02 11.51
CA VAL A 46 -1.07 11.18 11.63
C VAL A 46 -0.05 11.63 10.59
N LEU A 47 1.19 11.83 11.03
CA LEU A 47 2.35 12.09 10.20
C LEU A 47 3.10 10.79 9.97
N ILE A 48 3.45 10.54 8.72
CA ILE A 48 4.27 9.41 8.27
C ILE A 48 5.23 9.92 7.20
N SER A 49 6.35 9.22 7.02
CA SER A 49 7.23 9.53 5.92
C SER A 49 6.57 9.13 4.59
N PRO A 50 6.92 9.79 3.46
CA PRO A 50 6.41 9.39 2.15
C PRO A 50 6.72 7.93 1.82
N GLU A 51 7.91 7.44 2.17
CA GLU A 51 8.34 6.06 1.92
C GLU A 51 7.44 5.07 2.67
N GLU A 52 7.12 5.38 3.93
CA GLU A 52 6.22 4.57 4.74
C GLU A 52 4.79 4.57 4.20
N TYR A 53 4.31 5.72 3.73
CA TYR A 53 3.00 5.82 3.10
C TYR A 53 2.89 4.93 1.86
N VAL A 54 3.88 4.99 0.96
CA VAL A 54 3.91 4.16 -0.25
C VAL A 54 3.93 2.68 0.11
N ARG A 55 4.80 2.28 1.03
CA ARG A 55 4.90 0.89 1.50
C ARG A 55 3.57 0.35 2.04
N LEU A 56 2.86 1.14 2.85
CA LEU A 56 1.55 0.76 3.38
C LEU A 56 0.50 0.64 2.28
N MET A 57 0.54 1.51 1.27
CA MET A 57 -0.37 1.45 0.12
C MET A 57 -0.12 0.20 -0.72
N ASP A 58 1.15 -0.16 -0.94
CA ASP A 58 1.55 -1.36 -1.68
C ASP A 58 1.09 -2.63 -0.93
N GLU A 59 1.34 -2.71 0.38
CA GLU A 59 0.91 -3.84 1.20
C GLU A 59 -0.62 -4.03 1.19
N VAL A 60 -1.39 -2.93 1.20
CA VAL A 60 -2.85 -2.98 1.06
C VAL A 60 -3.28 -3.48 -0.32
N ASN A 61 -2.58 -3.08 -1.38
CA ASN A 61 -2.86 -3.55 -2.73
C ASN A 61 -2.57 -5.05 -2.86
N ASP A 62 -1.43 -5.51 -2.34
CA ASP A 62 -1.05 -6.92 -2.34
C ASP A 62 -2.04 -7.77 -1.55
N ALA A 63 -2.48 -7.30 -0.38
CA ALA A 63 -3.49 -7.99 0.41
C ALA A 63 -4.83 -8.12 -0.34
N ARG A 64 -5.23 -7.08 -1.09
CA ARG A 64 -6.44 -7.12 -1.94
C ARG A 64 -6.27 -8.12 -3.08
N LEU A 65 -5.11 -8.12 -3.76
CA LEU A 65 -4.81 -9.08 -4.82
C LEU A 65 -4.83 -10.51 -4.31
N LEU A 66 -4.21 -10.77 -3.16
CA LEU A 66 -4.21 -12.08 -2.50
C LEU A 66 -5.63 -12.52 -2.13
N ALA A 67 -6.46 -11.62 -1.63
CA ALA A 67 -7.85 -11.93 -1.30
C ALA A 67 -8.65 -12.35 -2.55
N VAL A 68 -8.51 -11.59 -3.65
CA VAL A 68 -9.15 -11.92 -4.94
C VAL A 68 -8.64 -13.25 -5.50
N ALA A 69 -7.33 -13.50 -5.45
CA ALA A 69 -6.75 -14.76 -5.89
C ALA A 69 -7.27 -15.93 -5.05
N SER A 70 -7.33 -15.77 -3.73
CA SER A 70 -7.86 -16.78 -2.80
C SER A 70 -9.34 -17.08 -3.07
N GLU A 71 -10.16 -16.06 -3.32
CA GLU A 71 -11.57 -16.23 -3.66
C GLU A 71 -11.75 -16.98 -4.98
N ARG A 72 -10.96 -16.63 -6.00
CA ARG A 72 -10.97 -17.34 -7.30
C ARG A 72 -10.55 -18.79 -7.17
N MET A 73 -9.52 -19.06 -6.37
CA MET A 73 -9.02 -20.42 -6.12
C MET A 73 -10.01 -21.26 -5.31
N ALA A 74 -10.72 -20.66 -4.35
CA ALA A 74 -11.77 -21.33 -3.59
C ALA A 74 -12.94 -21.80 -4.47
N HIS A 75 -13.21 -21.11 -5.58
CA HIS A 75 -14.26 -21.44 -6.55
C HIS A 75 -13.71 -22.00 -7.87
N PHE A 76 -12.45 -22.46 -7.86
CA PHE A 76 -11.79 -22.91 -9.07
C PHE A 76 -12.42 -24.19 -9.63
N ASN A 77 -12.76 -24.18 -10.92
CA ASN A 77 -13.23 -25.34 -11.65
C ASN A 77 -12.31 -25.60 -12.87
N PRO A 78 -11.54 -26.70 -12.88
CA PRO A 78 -10.69 -27.05 -14.02
C PRO A 78 -11.44 -27.16 -15.35
N ALA A 79 -12.72 -27.55 -15.32
CA ALA A 79 -13.52 -27.72 -16.52
C ALA A 79 -13.91 -26.39 -17.20
N THR A 80 -13.75 -25.25 -16.51
CA THR A 80 -14.02 -23.91 -17.08
C THR A 80 -12.79 -23.22 -17.64
N LEU A 81 -11.62 -23.88 -17.60
CA LEU A 81 -10.39 -23.36 -18.20
C LEU A 81 -10.56 -23.19 -19.72
N ILE A 82 -9.93 -22.16 -20.26
CA ILE A 82 -9.81 -21.92 -21.70
C ILE A 82 -8.33 -21.89 -22.08
N SER A 83 -8.01 -22.34 -23.29
CA SER A 83 -6.67 -22.19 -23.84
C SER A 83 -6.36 -20.72 -24.15
N GLU A 84 -5.07 -20.40 -24.28
CA GLU A 84 -4.63 -19.10 -24.76
C GLU A 84 -5.21 -18.76 -26.14
N GLU A 85 -5.22 -19.72 -27.08
CA GLU A 85 -5.83 -19.57 -28.40
C GLU A 85 -7.31 -19.15 -28.32
N GLU A 86 -8.08 -19.79 -27.44
CA GLU A 86 -9.49 -19.48 -27.20
C GLU A 86 -9.66 -18.08 -26.59
N MET A 87 -8.81 -17.70 -25.63
CA MET A 87 -8.78 -16.38 -25.02
C MET A 87 -8.49 -15.29 -26.06
N ASN A 88 -7.44 -15.46 -26.87
CA ASN A 88 -7.05 -14.53 -27.92
C ASN A 88 -8.16 -14.34 -28.95
N ARG A 89 -8.82 -15.44 -29.35
CA ARG A 89 -9.99 -15.38 -30.25
C ARG A 89 -11.14 -14.57 -29.66
N ARG A 90 -11.42 -14.69 -28.36
CA ARG A 90 -12.48 -13.92 -27.68
C ARG A 90 -12.17 -12.43 -27.56
N LEU A 91 -10.89 -12.10 -27.37
CA LEU A 91 -10.42 -10.72 -27.22
C LEU A 91 -10.10 -10.04 -28.56
N GLY A 92 -10.13 -10.79 -29.68
CA GLY A 92 -9.77 -10.28 -31.00
C GLY A 92 -8.28 -10.00 -31.16
N ILE A 93 -7.43 -10.68 -30.37
CA ILE A 93 -5.97 -10.57 -30.43
C ILE A 93 -5.45 -11.52 -31.51
N THR A 94 -4.69 -10.98 -32.46
CA THR A 94 -4.02 -11.76 -33.51
C THR A 94 -2.54 -11.94 -33.20
N GLU A 95 -1.91 -12.92 -33.84
CA GLU A 95 -0.47 -13.19 -33.70
C GLU A 95 0.37 -11.96 -34.09
N ASP A 96 -0.03 -11.24 -35.15
CA ASP A 96 0.57 -9.97 -35.55
C ASP A 96 0.54 -8.90 -34.45
N ASN A 97 -0.43 -8.94 -33.52
CA ASN A 97 -0.47 -8.02 -32.38
C ASN A 97 0.58 -8.34 -31.32
N LEU A 98 1.08 -9.58 -31.29
CA LEU A 98 2.06 -10.07 -30.32
C LEU A 98 3.48 -10.08 -30.90
N THR A 99 3.61 -10.06 -32.23
CA THR A 99 4.90 -10.01 -32.93
C THR A 99 5.72 -8.79 -32.50
N GLY A 100 6.95 -9.03 -32.02
CA GLY A 100 7.89 -7.97 -31.63
C GLY A 100 7.78 -7.50 -30.18
N PHE A 101 6.90 -8.10 -29.39
CA PHE A 101 7.00 -8.04 -27.93
C PHE A 101 7.96 -9.12 -27.45
N ASP A 102 8.90 -8.73 -26.59
CA ASP A 102 9.75 -9.69 -25.88
C ASP A 102 8.94 -10.44 -24.82
N GLU A 103 9.40 -11.62 -24.43
CA GLU A 103 8.84 -12.33 -23.27
C GLU A 103 8.91 -11.42 -22.04
N VAL A 104 7.81 -11.35 -21.29
CA VAL A 104 7.77 -10.60 -20.04
C VAL A 104 8.47 -11.45 -18.99
N ASP A 105 9.64 -11.00 -18.52
CA ASP A 105 10.27 -11.55 -17.33
C ASP A 105 9.33 -11.30 -16.13
N ILE A 106 8.80 -12.39 -15.57
CA ILE A 106 8.02 -12.35 -14.33
C ILE A 106 8.98 -12.71 -13.19
N GLU A 107 9.38 -11.71 -12.39
CA GLU A 107 10.14 -11.89 -11.15
C GLU A 107 9.32 -12.53 -10.01
#